data_AF-A0AA88VUI0-F1
#
_entry.id   AF-A0AA88VUI0-F1
#
_cell.length_a   1.000
_cell.length_b   1.000
_cell.length_c   1.000
_cell.angle_alpha   90.00
_cell.angle_beta   90.00
_cell.angle_gamma   90.00
#
_symmetry.space_group_name_H-M   'P 1'
#
loop_
_entity.id
_entity.type
_entity.pdbx_description
1 polymer ?
#
loop_
_entity_poly.entity_id
_entity_poly.type
_entity_poly.pdbx_seq_one_letter_code
_entity_poly.pdbx_strand_id
1 'polypeptide(L)'
;MGSSEDGVYQPILQNNEATLSPQSPEKQDESSNKLESILSDTTLPVLKRFRLATWIELKLIFLLAAPAVAVYMVNYCMSMSTQIFSGHLGNLELAAASLGNTGIQVFAYGLMLGMGSAVETLCGQAYGAQKYEMLGVYMQRSTILLTITGVFICFIYIFSKPILILLGESPRIASAAALFVFGLIPQLFAYAVNMPIQKFLQSQSIVAPSAYISAATLVLHLLLSWLVVYKIGLGLLGASLVLSLSWWIIVVAQFVYILKSERCKYTWAGFSLKAFSGLPEFFKLSAGSAVMLCLENWYFQILVLLAGLVDNPELALDSLSIW
;
A
#
# COMPACT_ATOMS: atom_id res chain seq x y z
N MET A 1 -39.96 -9.74 -22.91
CA MET A 1 -40.75 -9.35 -21.72
C MET A 1 -40.36 -10.27 -20.58
N GLY A 2 -39.90 -9.69 -19.46
CA GLY A 2 -39.71 -10.39 -18.18
C GLY A 2 -38.26 -10.73 -17.82
N SER A 3 -37.57 -9.77 -17.21
CA SER A 3 -36.32 -9.86 -16.46
C SER A 3 -36.51 -10.45 -15.06
N SER A 4 -35.46 -11.10 -14.52
CA SER A 4 -35.13 -11.13 -13.08
C SER A 4 -33.72 -11.72 -12.90
N GLU A 5 -32.67 -10.94 -13.11
CA GLU A 5 -31.85 -10.37 -12.01
C GLU A 5 -32.43 -10.60 -10.61
N ASP A 6 -31.81 -11.47 -9.81
CA ASP A 6 -31.79 -11.37 -8.34
C ASP A 6 -30.73 -12.31 -7.76
N GLY A 7 -29.53 -11.77 -7.56
CA GLY A 7 -28.43 -12.43 -6.85
C GLY A 7 -27.34 -11.49 -6.36
N VAL A 8 -27.46 -10.18 -6.62
CA VAL A 8 -26.42 -9.18 -6.34
C VAL A 8 -26.68 -8.42 -5.03
N TYR A 9 -27.87 -8.53 -4.43
CA TYR A 9 -28.19 -7.90 -3.14
C TYR A 9 -29.08 -8.82 -2.28
N GLN A 10 -28.46 -9.60 -1.38
CA GLN A 10 -29.19 -10.19 -0.26
C GLN A 10 -28.82 -9.45 1.04
N PRO A 11 -29.79 -8.89 1.79
CA PRO A 11 -29.53 -8.25 3.07
C PRO A 11 -29.08 -9.29 4.11
N ILE A 12 -28.03 -8.95 4.85
CA ILE A 12 -27.32 -9.81 5.82
C ILE A 12 -28.09 -9.83 7.14
N LEU A 13 -29.30 -10.41 7.13
CA LEU A 13 -30.03 -10.73 8.37
C LEU A 13 -30.69 -12.10 8.21
N GLN A 14 -29.89 -13.15 8.25
CA GLN A 14 -30.36 -14.48 8.60
C GLN A 14 -29.31 -15.17 9.46
N ASN A 15 -29.68 -15.33 10.74
CA ASN A 15 -28.94 -16.08 11.75
C ASN A 15 -28.75 -17.52 11.29
N ASN A 16 -27.49 -17.91 11.08
CA ASN A 16 -27.07 -19.30 11.21
C ASN A 16 -25.92 -19.32 12.21
N GLU A 17 -26.26 -19.62 13.46
CA GLU A 17 -25.30 -20.09 14.46
C GLU A 17 -24.76 -21.45 14.00
N ALA A 18 -23.66 -21.42 13.25
CA ALA A 18 -22.82 -22.59 13.02
C ALA A 18 -21.50 -22.37 13.75
N THR A 19 -21.35 -23.14 14.83
CA THR A 19 -20.25 -23.21 15.78
C THR A 19 -18.91 -23.51 15.11
N LEU A 20 -18.10 -22.48 14.85
CA LEU A 20 -16.66 -22.59 14.60
C LEU A 20 -15.97 -21.34 15.16
N SER A 21 -15.51 -21.39 16.42
CA SER A 21 -14.73 -20.32 17.05
C SER A 21 -13.22 -20.50 16.78
N PRO A 22 -12.54 -19.58 16.09
CA PRO A 22 -11.07 -19.60 15.95
C PRO A 22 -10.41 -19.06 17.22
N GLN A 23 -9.32 -19.68 17.70
CA GLN A 23 -8.53 -19.25 18.88
C GLN A 23 -7.62 -18.01 18.63
N SER A 24 -8.09 -17.00 17.90
CA SER A 24 -7.45 -15.67 17.89
C SER A 24 -8.35 -14.44 18.18
N PRO A 25 -9.49 -14.50 18.92
CA PRO A 25 -10.32 -13.32 19.17
C PRO A 25 -10.13 -12.75 20.59
N GLU A 26 -9.52 -13.49 21.53
CA GLU A 26 -9.70 -13.24 22.98
C GLU A 26 -9.40 -11.79 23.37
N LYS A 27 -8.29 -11.20 22.94
CA LYS A 27 -7.93 -9.82 23.34
C LYS A 27 -8.74 -8.74 22.64
N GLN A 28 -9.19 -8.97 21.40
CA GLN A 28 -9.90 -7.97 20.61
C GLN A 28 -11.38 -7.96 20.99
N ASP A 29 -11.93 -9.15 21.19
CA ASP A 29 -13.27 -9.39 21.72
C ASP A 29 -13.36 -8.89 23.18
N GLU A 30 -12.36 -9.18 24.03
CA GLU A 30 -12.30 -8.65 25.40
C GLU A 30 -12.26 -7.11 25.43
N SER A 31 -11.50 -6.47 24.53
CA SER A 31 -11.45 -5.01 24.46
C SER A 31 -12.75 -4.40 23.94
N SER A 32 -13.43 -5.04 22.98
CA SER A 32 -14.72 -4.60 22.45
C SER A 32 -15.81 -4.74 23.52
N ASN A 33 -15.89 -5.89 24.19
CA ASN A 33 -16.80 -6.14 25.31
C ASN A 33 -16.58 -5.16 26.47
N LYS A 34 -15.32 -4.83 26.78
CA LYS A 34 -14.98 -3.84 27.81
C LYS A 34 -15.39 -2.42 27.42
N LEU A 35 -15.25 -2.07 26.13
CA LEU A 35 -15.68 -0.78 25.62
C LEU A 35 -17.21 -0.64 25.70
N GLU A 36 -17.93 -1.66 25.26
CA GLU A 36 -19.39 -1.71 25.31
C GLU A 36 -19.91 -1.65 26.75
N SER A 37 -19.27 -2.36 27.67
CA SER A 37 -19.57 -2.29 29.11
C SER A 37 -19.40 -0.86 29.67
N ILE A 38 -18.29 -0.18 29.35
CA ILE A 38 -18.02 1.18 29.85
C ILE A 38 -18.99 2.21 29.27
N LEU A 39 -19.35 2.08 28.00
CA LEU A 39 -20.26 3.00 27.33
C LEU A 39 -21.71 2.81 27.81
N SER A 40 -22.10 1.56 28.05
CA SER A 40 -23.45 1.19 28.50
C SER A 40 -23.69 1.39 29.99
N ASP A 41 -22.65 1.56 30.80
CA ASP A 41 -22.77 1.76 32.25
C ASP A 41 -23.40 3.12 32.58
N THR A 42 -24.73 3.13 32.80
CA THR A 42 -25.50 4.33 33.12
C THR A 42 -25.15 4.99 34.45
N THR A 43 -24.38 4.32 35.32
CA THR A 43 -24.01 4.82 36.64
C THR A 43 -22.84 5.81 36.61
N LEU A 44 -22.02 5.79 35.55
CA LEU A 44 -20.87 6.69 35.39
C LEU A 44 -21.27 8.03 34.76
N PRO A 45 -20.64 9.16 35.14
CA PRO A 45 -20.80 10.42 34.42
C PRO A 45 -20.37 10.27 32.95
N VAL A 46 -21.11 10.91 32.03
CA VAL A 46 -20.87 10.85 30.58
C VAL A 46 -19.41 11.16 30.22
N LEU A 47 -18.83 12.21 30.80
CA LEU A 47 -17.43 12.59 30.58
C LEU A 47 -16.43 11.48 30.98
N LYS A 48 -16.74 10.72 32.05
CA LYS A 48 -15.89 9.64 32.53
C LYS A 48 -15.97 8.42 31.62
N ARG A 49 -17.16 8.10 31.10
CA ARG A 49 -17.34 7.04 30.08
C ARG A 49 -16.56 7.35 28.81
N PHE A 50 -16.70 8.58 28.28
CA PHE A 50 -15.96 9.01 27.10
C PHE A 50 -14.46 8.95 27.32
N ARG A 51 -13.92 9.47 28.43
CA ARG A 51 -12.47 9.40 28.70
C ARG A 51 -11.93 7.98 28.76
N LEU A 52 -12.66 7.07 29.42
CA LEU A 52 -12.26 5.67 29.53
C LEU A 52 -12.33 4.96 28.17
N ALA A 53 -13.40 5.18 27.41
CA ALA A 53 -13.57 4.64 26.07
C ALA A 53 -12.49 5.16 25.11
N THR A 54 -12.25 6.47 25.08
CA THR A 54 -11.18 7.10 24.28
C THR A 54 -9.81 6.55 24.63
N TRP A 55 -9.52 6.30 25.91
CA TRP A 55 -8.23 5.74 26.31
C TRP A 55 -8.03 4.29 25.84
N ILE A 56 -9.08 3.48 25.84
CA ILE A 56 -9.05 2.12 25.31
C ILE A 56 -8.85 2.17 23.79
N GLU A 57 -9.65 2.97 23.09
CA GLU A 57 -9.56 3.13 21.64
C GLU A 57 -8.19 3.66 21.20
N LEU A 58 -7.65 4.66 21.89
CA LEU A 58 -6.34 5.23 21.57
C LEU A 58 -5.23 4.17 21.67
N LYS A 59 -5.30 3.26 22.66
CA LYS A 59 -4.34 2.16 22.79
C LYS A 59 -4.46 1.15 21.65
N LEU A 60 -5.68 0.79 21.25
CA LEU A 60 -5.92 -0.12 20.13
C LEU A 60 -5.42 0.48 18.82
N ILE A 61 -5.80 1.73 18.54
CA ILE A 61 -5.37 2.47 17.35
C ILE A 61 -3.85 2.59 17.35
N PHE A 62 -3.22 2.94 18.46
CA PHE A 62 -1.76 3.05 18.53
C PHE A 62 -1.05 1.73 18.20
N LEU A 63 -1.56 0.60 18.72
CA LEU A 63 -1.00 -0.73 18.47
C LEU A 63 -1.09 -1.13 16.98
N LEU A 64 -2.08 -0.63 16.25
CA LEU A 64 -2.28 -0.87 14.82
C LEU A 64 -1.53 0.14 13.93
N ALA A 65 -1.65 1.42 14.27
CA ALA A 65 -1.11 2.52 13.49
C ALA A 65 0.41 2.57 13.57
N ALA A 66 1.02 2.38 14.76
CA ALA A 66 2.47 2.51 14.90
C ALA A 66 3.25 1.53 14.00
N PRO A 67 2.93 0.22 13.95
CA PRO A 67 3.59 -0.69 13.02
C PRO A 67 3.28 -0.39 11.54
N ALA A 68 2.06 0.05 11.22
CA ALA A 68 1.71 0.43 9.86
C ALA A 68 2.51 1.65 9.37
N VAL A 69 2.65 2.69 10.21
CA VAL A 69 3.50 3.86 9.95
C VAL A 69 4.96 3.42 9.79
N ALA A 70 5.45 2.53 10.66
CA ALA A 70 6.82 2.01 10.56
C ALA A 70 7.08 1.32 9.21
N VAL A 71 6.12 0.55 8.67
CA VAL A 71 6.23 -0.04 7.33
C VAL A 71 6.42 1.05 6.26
N TYR A 72 5.59 2.10 6.27
CA TYR A 72 5.71 3.18 5.29
C TYR A 72 7.04 3.91 5.41
N MET A 73 7.48 4.22 6.64
CA MET A 73 8.77 4.88 6.88
C MET A 73 9.94 4.04 6.38
N VAL A 74 9.97 2.75 6.69
CA VAL A 74 11.05 1.85 6.27
C VAL A 74 11.06 1.68 4.75
N ASN A 75 9.89 1.59 4.11
CA ASN A 75 9.80 1.52 2.66
C ASN A 75 10.29 2.82 2.00
N TYR A 76 9.98 3.97 2.59
CA TYR A 76 10.52 5.25 2.15
C TYR A 76 12.06 5.30 2.30
N CYS A 77 12.59 4.79 3.41
CA CYS A 77 14.04 4.68 3.61
C CYS A 77 14.73 3.83 2.53
N MET A 78 14.10 2.76 2.03
CA MET A 78 14.66 1.96 0.91
C MET A 78 14.74 2.78 -0.39
N SER A 79 13.69 3.54 -0.72
CA SER A 79 13.71 4.42 -1.90
C SER A 79 14.73 5.55 -1.75
N MET A 80 14.83 6.15 -0.56
CA MET A 80 15.82 7.18 -0.24
C MET A 80 17.24 6.64 -0.32
N SER A 81 17.52 5.46 0.26
CA SER A 81 18.84 4.84 0.17
C SER A 81 19.23 4.58 -1.28
N THR A 82 18.30 4.09 -2.10
CA THR A 82 18.54 3.89 -3.54
C THR A 82 18.99 5.20 -4.22
N GLN A 83 18.35 6.33 -3.90
CA GLN A 83 18.77 7.63 -4.43
C GLN A 83 20.16 8.04 -3.93
N ILE A 84 20.47 7.82 -2.64
CA ILE A 84 21.80 8.09 -2.08
C ILE A 84 22.87 7.26 -2.79
N PHE A 85 22.63 5.96 -3.00
CA PHE A 85 23.55 5.09 -3.73
C PHE A 85 23.79 5.59 -5.16
N SER A 86 22.72 5.97 -5.87
CA SER A 86 22.82 6.56 -7.20
C SER A 86 23.57 7.89 -7.18
N GLY A 87 23.41 8.73 -6.16
CA GLY A 87 24.10 10.02 -6.10
C GLY A 87 25.59 9.94 -5.89
N HIS A 88 26.08 8.86 -5.26
CA HIS A 88 27.52 8.61 -5.17
C HIS A 88 28.12 8.11 -6.50
N LEU A 89 27.31 7.64 -7.47
CA LEU A 89 27.79 7.36 -8.83
C LEU A 89 28.02 8.66 -9.62
N GLY A 90 27.17 9.66 -9.39
CA GLY A 90 27.27 10.95 -10.05
C GLY A 90 25.97 11.76 -10.02
N ASN A 91 26.07 13.03 -10.42
CA ASN A 91 24.94 13.94 -10.44
C ASN A 91 23.86 13.54 -11.48
N LEU A 92 24.27 12.90 -12.59
CA LEU A 92 23.33 12.43 -13.61
C LEU A 92 22.50 11.25 -13.08
N GLU A 93 23.13 10.33 -12.38
CA GLU A 93 22.54 9.15 -11.77
C GLU A 93 21.61 9.54 -10.62
N LEU A 94 21.99 10.54 -9.82
CA LEU A 94 21.09 11.13 -8.81
C LEU A 94 19.83 11.72 -9.45
N ALA A 95 20.00 12.55 -10.48
CA ALA A 95 18.88 13.17 -11.19
C ALA A 95 17.96 12.11 -11.79
N ALA A 96 18.53 11.11 -12.46
CA ALA A 96 17.78 9.98 -13.03
C ALA A 96 17.00 9.18 -11.96
N ALA A 97 17.64 8.86 -10.84
CA ALA A 97 17.00 8.14 -9.73
C ALA A 97 15.90 8.99 -9.06
N SER A 98 16.09 10.30 -8.94
CA SER A 98 15.08 11.23 -8.41
C SER A 98 13.86 11.33 -9.34
N LEU A 99 14.05 11.53 -10.64
CA LEU A 99 12.96 11.52 -11.62
C LEU A 99 12.20 10.18 -11.63
N GLY A 100 12.94 9.07 -11.52
CA GLY A 100 12.35 7.73 -11.47
C GLY A 100 11.55 7.46 -10.19
N ASN A 101 12.16 7.64 -9.02
CA ASN A 101 11.52 7.36 -7.73
C ASN A 101 10.46 8.40 -7.36
N THR A 102 10.78 9.69 -7.45
CA THR A 102 9.90 10.76 -6.97
C THR A 102 8.87 11.18 -8.02
N GLY A 103 9.18 11.01 -9.31
CA GLY A 103 8.25 11.29 -10.41
C GLY A 103 7.40 10.06 -10.78
N ILE A 104 7.99 9.15 -11.54
CA ILE A 104 7.24 8.06 -12.20
C ILE A 104 6.75 7.00 -11.20
N GLN A 105 7.56 6.63 -10.21
CA GLN A 105 7.20 5.61 -9.23
C GLN A 105 6.14 6.10 -8.24
N VAL A 106 6.22 7.34 -7.73
CA VAL A 106 5.18 7.90 -6.84
C VAL A 106 3.81 7.91 -7.53
N PHE A 107 3.76 8.29 -8.80
CA PHE A 107 2.51 8.24 -9.57
C PHE A 107 1.92 6.81 -9.61
N ALA A 108 2.74 5.82 -9.98
CA ALA A 108 2.31 4.43 -10.03
C ALA A 108 1.89 3.89 -8.66
N TYR A 109 2.67 4.19 -7.62
CA TYR A 109 2.40 3.77 -6.24
C TYR A 109 1.10 4.39 -5.70
N GLY A 110 0.88 5.68 -5.92
CA GLY A 110 -0.34 6.38 -5.50
C GLY A 110 -1.59 5.81 -6.17
N LEU A 111 -1.54 5.56 -7.48
CA LEU A 111 -2.65 4.94 -8.20
C LEU A 111 -2.96 3.53 -7.68
N MET A 112 -1.92 2.70 -7.47
CA MET A 112 -2.08 1.35 -6.92
C MET A 112 -2.56 1.35 -5.47
N LEU A 113 -2.08 2.27 -4.64
CA LEU A 113 -2.51 2.44 -3.25
C LEU A 113 -3.99 2.81 -3.20
N GLY A 114 -4.43 3.75 -4.03
CA GLY A 114 -5.82 4.20 -4.09
C GLY A 114 -6.76 3.13 -4.61
N MET A 115 -6.36 2.37 -5.64
CA MET A 115 -7.14 1.20 -6.06
C MET A 115 -7.18 0.11 -4.96
N GLY A 116 -6.11 -0.03 -4.17
CA GLY A 116 -6.01 -0.96 -3.05
C GLY A 116 -6.90 -0.60 -1.85
N SER A 117 -7.29 0.66 -1.65
CA SER A 117 -8.10 1.06 -0.48
C SER A 117 -9.53 0.51 -0.54
N ALA A 118 -10.08 0.24 -1.73
CA ALA A 118 -11.36 -0.46 -1.85
C ALA A 118 -11.34 -1.86 -1.22
N VAL A 119 -10.17 -2.54 -1.26
CA VAL A 119 -9.94 -3.83 -0.61
C VAL A 119 -10.09 -3.72 0.90
N GLU A 120 -9.54 -2.65 1.48
CA GLU A 120 -9.55 -2.43 2.92
C GLU A 120 -10.98 -2.34 3.45
N THR A 121 -11.83 -1.57 2.78
CA THR A 121 -13.26 -1.46 3.12
C THR A 121 -13.97 -2.80 3.01
N LEU A 122 -13.78 -3.52 1.91
CA LEU A 122 -14.46 -4.81 1.68
C LEU A 122 -13.96 -5.91 2.63
N CYS A 123 -12.66 -5.98 2.88
CA CYS A 123 -12.08 -6.90 3.86
C CYS A 123 -12.52 -6.56 5.28
N GLY A 124 -12.53 -5.28 5.67
CA GLY A 124 -13.01 -4.85 6.98
C GLY A 124 -14.48 -5.19 7.22
N GLN A 125 -15.34 -4.93 6.22
CA GLN A 125 -16.76 -5.31 6.29
C GLN A 125 -16.96 -6.83 6.36
N ALA A 126 -16.25 -7.60 5.53
CA ALA A 126 -16.33 -9.06 5.57
C ALA A 126 -15.79 -9.64 6.87
N TYR A 127 -14.72 -9.07 7.42
CA TYR A 127 -14.14 -9.50 8.69
C TYR A 127 -15.09 -9.21 9.86
N GLY A 128 -15.68 -8.01 9.91
CA GLY A 128 -16.70 -7.66 10.91
C GLY A 128 -17.97 -8.50 10.80
N ALA A 129 -18.36 -8.89 9.58
CA ALA A 129 -19.49 -9.79 9.33
C ALA A 129 -19.12 -11.29 9.46
N GLN A 130 -17.94 -11.62 10.00
CA GLN A 130 -17.44 -12.99 10.20
C GLN A 130 -17.35 -13.85 8.91
N LYS A 131 -17.30 -13.22 7.73
CA LYS A 131 -17.13 -13.88 6.43
C LYS A 131 -15.65 -14.04 6.11
N TYR A 132 -14.91 -14.74 6.98
CA TYR A 132 -13.45 -14.82 6.95
C TYR A 132 -12.86 -15.32 5.63
N GLU A 133 -13.47 -16.34 5.01
CA GLU A 133 -13.01 -16.90 3.73
C GLU A 133 -12.99 -15.87 2.59
N MET A 134 -13.86 -14.86 2.65
CA MET A 134 -13.96 -13.84 1.60
C MET A 134 -12.77 -12.90 1.57
N LEU A 135 -12.02 -12.75 2.67
CA LEU A 135 -10.83 -11.89 2.72
C LEU A 135 -9.77 -12.37 1.71
N GLY A 136 -9.51 -13.68 1.67
CA GLY A 136 -8.57 -14.27 0.70
C GLY A 136 -9.04 -14.09 -0.74
N VAL A 137 -10.34 -14.17 -1.00
CA VAL A 137 -10.94 -13.94 -2.32
C VAL A 137 -10.79 -12.48 -2.75
N TYR A 138 -11.06 -11.52 -1.85
CA TYR A 138 -10.89 -10.09 -2.13
C TYR A 138 -9.44 -9.71 -2.37
N MET A 139 -8.51 -10.28 -1.59
CA MET A 139 -7.08 -10.10 -1.82
C MET A 139 -6.68 -10.56 -3.23
N GLN A 140 -7.06 -11.78 -3.62
CA GLN A 140 -6.78 -12.32 -4.97
C GLN A 140 -7.40 -11.48 -6.09
N ARG A 141 -8.68 -11.10 -5.94
CA ARG A 141 -9.40 -10.26 -6.89
C ARG A 141 -8.70 -8.92 -7.10
N SER A 142 -8.26 -8.30 -6.02
CA SER A 142 -7.52 -7.04 -6.09
C SER A 142 -6.14 -7.22 -6.72
N THR A 143 -5.41 -8.30 -6.41
CA THR A 143 -4.14 -8.60 -7.05
C THR A 143 -4.31 -8.75 -8.57
N ILE A 144 -5.35 -9.43 -9.03
CA ILE A 144 -5.66 -9.54 -10.47
C ILE A 144 -5.89 -8.15 -11.07
N LEU A 145 -6.75 -7.35 -10.44
CA LEU A 145 -7.09 -6.02 -10.96
C LEU A 145 -5.87 -5.08 -10.99
N LEU A 146 -5.11 -5.01 -9.91
CA LEU A 146 -3.90 -4.18 -9.82
C LEU A 146 -2.80 -4.65 -10.77
N THR A 147 -2.72 -5.95 -11.04
CA THR A 147 -1.78 -6.49 -12.04
C THR A 147 -2.16 -6.01 -13.43
N ILE A 148 -3.46 -6.06 -13.78
CA ILE A 148 -3.97 -5.52 -15.05
C ILE A 148 -3.66 -4.02 -15.15
N THR A 149 -3.92 -3.24 -14.09
CA THR A 149 -3.55 -1.82 -14.04
C THR A 149 -2.04 -1.63 -14.20
N GLY A 150 -1.22 -2.46 -13.55
CA GLY A 150 0.24 -2.46 -13.67
C GLY A 150 0.72 -2.68 -15.10
N VAL A 151 0.06 -3.55 -15.88
CA VAL A 151 0.35 -3.73 -17.31
C VAL A 151 0.14 -2.42 -18.07
N PHE A 152 -0.94 -1.69 -17.80
CA PHE A 152 -1.18 -0.39 -18.45
C PHE A 152 -0.16 0.68 -18.04
N ILE A 153 0.20 0.74 -16.75
CA ILE A 153 1.24 1.66 -16.26
C ILE A 153 2.62 1.30 -16.84
N CYS A 154 2.89 0.02 -17.09
CA CYS A 154 4.17 -0.45 -17.65
C CYS A 154 4.49 0.23 -19.00
N PHE A 155 3.48 0.58 -19.81
CA PHE A 155 3.71 1.36 -21.03
C PHE A 155 4.33 2.74 -20.73
N ILE A 156 3.96 3.40 -19.63
CA ILE A 156 4.58 4.66 -19.20
C ILE A 156 6.06 4.43 -18.85
N TYR A 157 6.40 3.30 -18.23
CA TYR A 157 7.77 2.96 -17.87
C TYR A 157 8.62 2.70 -19.12
N ILE A 158 8.09 1.91 -20.07
CA ILE A 158 8.75 1.57 -21.33
C ILE A 158 8.96 2.82 -22.19
N PHE A 159 7.97 3.70 -22.27
CA PHE A 159 8.03 4.95 -23.03
C PHE A 159 8.47 6.16 -22.20
N SER A 160 9.11 5.94 -21.05
CA SER A 160 9.53 7.02 -20.15
C SER A 160 10.49 8.01 -20.81
N LYS A 161 11.44 7.55 -21.64
CA LYS A 161 12.37 8.44 -22.36
C LYS A 161 11.67 9.48 -23.25
N PRO A 162 10.84 9.11 -24.24
CA PRO A 162 10.16 10.08 -25.09
C PRO A 162 9.19 10.97 -24.30
N ILE A 163 8.53 10.43 -23.26
CA ILE A 163 7.67 11.22 -22.37
C ILE A 163 8.48 12.30 -21.66
N LEU A 164 9.64 11.96 -21.08
CA LEU A 164 10.50 12.92 -20.39
C LEU A 164 11.05 13.99 -21.34
N ILE A 165 11.45 13.60 -22.56
CA ILE A 165 11.88 14.58 -23.58
C ILE A 165 10.73 15.54 -23.94
N LEU A 166 9.50 15.03 -24.07
CA LEU A 166 8.32 15.86 -24.31
C LEU A 166 8.04 16.83 -23.16
N LEU A 167 8.35 16.43 -21.92
CA LEU A 167 8.24 17.26 -20.73
C LEU A 167 9.40 18.26 -20.57
N GLY A 168 10.34 18.32 -21.54
CA GLY A 168 11.43 19.29 -21.58
C GLY A 168 12.76 18.80 -21.00
N GLU A 169 12.86 17.53 -20.59
CA GLU A 169 14.13 16.98 -20.09
C GLU A 169 15.16 16.82 -21.20
N SER A 170 16.43 17.05 -20.86
CA SER A 170 17.52 16.84 -21.81
C SER A 170 17.61 15.35 -22.23
N PRO A 171 17.99 15.05 -23.50
CA PRO A 171 18.10 13.66 -23.95
C PRO A 171 19.03 12.78 -23.09
N ARG A 172 20.03 13.39 -22.44
CA ARG A 172 20.96 12.72 -21.54
C ARG A 172 20.28 12.31 -20.23
N ILE A 173 19.57 13.23 -19.58
CA ILE A 173 18.82 12.95 -18.33
C ILE A 173 17.68 11.97 -18.61
N ALA A 174 16.90 12.20 -19.67
CA ALA A 174 15.80 11.34 -20.06
C ALA A 174 16.25 9.89 -20.35
N SER A 175 17.43 9.71 -20.96
CA SER A 175 17.98 8.36 -21.21
C SER A 175 18.41 7.67 -19.91
N ALA A 176 19.05 8.38 -18.99
CA ALA A 176 19.45 7.82 -17.70
C ALA A 176 18.24 7.49 -16.81
N ALA A 177 17.25 8.39 -16.76
CA ALA A 177 15.99 8.16 -16.06
C ALA A 177 15.24 6.96 -16.62
N ALA A 178 15.17 6.81 -17.94
CA ALA A 178 14.55 5.65 -18.57
C ALA A 178 15.26 4.33 -18.24
N LEU A 179 16.59 4.32 -18.17
CA LEU A 179 17.35 3.14 -17.71
C LEU A 179 17.00 2.77 -16.27
N PHE A 180 16.92 3.78 -15.39
CA PHE A 180 16.55 3.56 -13.99
C PHE A 180 15.12 3.02 -13.88
N VAL A 181 14.15 3.69 -14.53
CA VAL A 181 12.73 3.31 -14.55
C VAL A 181 12.51 1.92 -15.15
N PHE A 182 13.26 1.54 -16.18
CA PHE A 182 13.23 0.19 -16.72
C PHE A 182 13.53 -0.87 -15.64
N GLY A 183 14.55 -0.63 -14.80
CA GLY A 183 14.85 -1.52 -13.67
C GLY A 183 13.80 -1.52 -12.55
N LEU A 184 12.87 -0.56 -12.53
CA LEU A 184 11.73 -0.52 -11.60
C LEU A 184 10.49 -1.28 -12.13
N ILE A 185 10.48 -1.77 -13.36
CA ILE A 185 9.33 -2.52 -13.90
C ILE A 185 8.93 -3.71 -13.00
N PRO A 186 9.86 -4.53 -12.46
CA PRO A 186 9.46 -5.62 -11.57
C PRO A 186 8.83 -5.12 -10.26
N GLN A 187 9.28 -3.98 -9.73
CA GLN A 187 8.71 -3.34 -8.55
C GLN A 187 7.24 -2.98 -8.74
N LEU A 188 6.85 -2.53 -9.94
CA LEU A 188 5.47 -2.20 -10.27
C LEU A 188 4.53 -3.38 -10.00
N PHE A 189 4.92 -4.58 -10.40
CA PHE A 189 4.14 -5.80 -10.14
C PHE A 189 4.25 -6.26 -8.69
N ALA A 190 5.36 -6.00 -8.01
CA ALA A 190 5.45 -6.22 -6.57
C ALA A 190 4.45 -5.33 -5.81
N TYR A 191 4.24 -4.07 -6.21
CA TYR A 191 3.20 -3.21 -5.64
C TYR A 191 1.79 -3.77 -5.84
N ALA A 192 1.48 -4.27 -7.04
CA ALA A 192 0.18 -4.87 -7.34
C ALA A 192 -0.16 -6.07 -6.44
N VAL A 193 0.86 -6.80 -5.96
CA VAL A 193 0.69 -7.93 -5.04
C VAL A 193 0.77 -7.49 -3.58
N ASN A 194 1.67 -6.55 -3.24
CA ASN A 194 1.89 -6.09 -1.87
C ASN A 194 0.70 -5.29 -1.32
N MET A 195 0.06 -4.44 -2.12
CA MET A 195 -1.05 -3.61 -1.66
C MET A 195 -2.21 -4.47 -1.11
N PRO A 196 -2.73 -5.49 -1.84
CA PRO A 196 -3.77 -6.36 -1.31
C PRO A 196 -3.32 -7.18 -0.11
N ILE A 197 -2.09 -7.69 -0.09
CA ILE A 197 -1.55 -8.44 1.05
C ILE A 197 -1.54 -7.58 2.32
N GLN A 198 -1.08 -6.33 2.20
CA GLN A 198 -1.06 -5.39 3.32
C GLN A 198 -2.48 -5.12 3.84
N LYS A 199 -3.46 -4.91 2.96
CA LYS A 199 -4.86 -4.69 3.38
C LYS A 199 -5.50 -5.94 3.97
N PHE A 200 -5.20 -7.12 3.43
CA PHE A 200 -5.60 -8.41 3.99
C PHE A 200 -5.10 -8.56 5.43
N LEU A 201 -3.81 -8.33 5.68
CA LEU A 201 -3.20 -8.44 7.00
C LEU A 201 -3.70 -7.34 7.97
N GLN A 202 -3.78 -6.08 7.50
CA GLN A 202 -4.26 -4.94 8.29
C GLN A 202 -5.72 -5.09 8.75
N SER A 203 -6.61 -5.57 7.87
CA SER A 203 -8.03 -5.79 8.20
C SER A 203 -8.26 -6.79 9.35
N GLN A 204 -7.27 -7.67 9.57
CA GLN A 204 -7.26 -8.67 10.65
C GLN A 204 -6.44 -8.21 11.86
N SER A 205 -6.00 -6.95 11.89
CA SER A 205 -5.12 -6.42 12.95
C SER A 205 -3.77 -7.15 13.03
N ILE A 206 -3.24 -7.60 11.89
CA ILE A 206 -1.94 -8.28 11.77
C ILE A 206 -0.96 -7.33 11.08
N VAL A 207 -0.35 -6.40 11.82
CA VAL A 207 0.53 -5.36 11.24
C VAL A 207 2.01 -5.52 11.57
N ALA A 208 2.33 -6.10 12.73
CA ALA A 208 3.70 -6.26 13.20
C ALA A 208 4.61 -7.10 12.27
N PRO A 209 4.14 -8.23 11.69
CA PRO A 209 4.97 -9.03 10.79
C PRO A 209 5.49 -8.23 9.59
N SER A 210 4.64 -7.42 8.98
CA SER A 210 5.03 -6.57 7.85
C SER A 210 6.12 -5.57 8.24
N ALA A 211 6.06 -4.98 9.44
CA ALA A 211 7.08 -4.05 9.93
C ALA A 211 8.45 -4.75 10.09
N TYR A 212 8.48 -5.94 10.69
CA TYR A 212 9.72 -6.70 10.84
C TYR A 212 10.30 -7.14 9.50
N ILE A 213 9.45 -7.60 8.57
CA ILE A 213 9.85 -7.99 7.21
C ILE A 213 10.45 -6.79 6.46
N SER A 214 9.78 -5.63 6.49
CA SER A 214 10.31 -4.41 5.87
C SER A 214 11.64 -4.00 6.48
N ALA A 215 11.78 -4.03 7.81
CA ALA A 215 13.02 -3.65 8.49
C ALA A 215 14.19 -4.58 8.13
N ALA A 216 13.97 -5.89 8.12
CA ALA A 216 14.97 -6.87 7.69
C ALA A 216 15.33 -6.69 6.20
N THR A 217 14.33 -6.40 5.36
CA THR A 217 14.53 -6.13 3.94
C THR A 217 15.36 -4.87 3.72
N LEU A 218 15.18 -3.81 4.51
CA LEU A 218 16.00 -2.59 4.42
C LEU A 218 17.48 -2.90 4.68
N VAL A 219 17.80 -3.68 5.72
CA VAL A 219 19.19 -4.07 6.00
C VAL A 219 19.80 -4.84 4.82
N LEU A 220 19.05 -5.81 4.29
CA LEU A 220 19.48 -6.58 3.12
C LEU A 220 19.60 -5.69 1.87
N HIS A 221 18.68 -4.74 1.68
CA HIS A 221 18.68 -3.78 0.58
C HIS A 221 19.95 -2.93 0.59
N LEU A 222 20.36 -2.39 1.75
CA LEU A 222 21.58 -1.59 1.86
C LEU A 222 22.84 -2.38 1.48
N LEU A 223 22.93 -3.64 1.95
CA LEU A 223 24.06 -4.53 1.63
C LEU A 223 24.09 -4.90 0.15
N LEU A 224 22.94 -5.28 -0.42
CA LEU A 224 22.82 -5.65 -1.83
C LEU A 224 23.06 -4.44 -2.73
N SER A 225 22.56 -3.25 -2.38
CA SER A 225 22.80 -2.02 -3.14
C SER A 225 24.28 -1.70 -3.20
N TRP A 226 24.99 -1.72 -2.06
CA TRP A 226 26.45 -1.53 -2.07
C TRP A 226 27.18 -2.54 -2.96
N LEU A 227 26.82 -3.83 -2.85
CA LEU A 227 27.46 -4.90 -3.61
C LEU A 227 27.19 -4.75 -5.12
N VAL A 228 25.92 -4.68 -5.51
CA VAL A 228 25.48 -4.69 -6.91
C VAL A 228 25.86 -3.40 -7.62
N VAL A 229 25.68 -2.25 -6.96
CA VAL A 229 25.95 -0.95 -7.58
C VAL A 229 27.45 -0.72 -7.75
N TYR A 230 28.25 -0.96 -6.70
CA TYR A 230 29.67 -0.57 -6.72
C TYR A 230 30.66 -1.70 -6.95
N LYS A 231 30.42 -2.90 -6.38
CA LYS A 231 31.38 -4.01 -6.49
C LYS A 231 31.19 -4.82 -7.76
N ILE A 232 29.94 -5.11 -8.10
CA ILE A 232 29.60 -5.75 -9.38
C ILE A 232 29.62 -4.70 -10.50
N GLY A 233 29.38 -3.43 -10.19
CA GLY A 233 29.49 -2.33 -11.15
C GLY A 233 28.27 -2.19 -12.07
N LEU A 234 27.09 -2.66 -11.64
CA LEU A 234 25.85 -2.50 -12.41
C LEU A 234 25.27 -1.07 -12.35
N GLY A 235 25.88 -0.18 -11.55
CA GLY A 235 25.59 1.25 -11.55
C GLY A 235 24.11 1.57 -11.34
N LEU A 236 23.59 2.52 -12.12
CA LEU A 236 22.24 3.05 -11.99
C LEU A 236 21.15 1.97 -12.22
N LEU A 237 21.34 1.07 -13.18
CA LEU A 237 20.42 -0.05 -13.42
C LEU A 237 20.43 -1.02 -12.24
N GLY A 238 21.61 -1.30 -11.68
CA GLY A 238 21.76 -2.11 -10.48
C GLY A 238 20.97 -1.54 -9.30
N ALA A 239 20.99 -0.22 -9.11
CA ALA A 239 20.27 0.44 -8.03
C ALA A 239 18.75 0.21 -8.11
N SER A 240 18.14 0.40 -9.29
CA SER A 240 16.70 0.17 -9.45
C SER A 240 16.32 -1.31 -9.42
N LEU A 241 17.15 -2.22 -9.94
CA LEU A 241 16.91 -3.66 -9.86
C LEU A 241 16.98 -4.19 -8.42
N VAL A 242 17.91 -3.70 -7.59
CA VAL A 242 17.96 -4.07 -6.17
C VAL A 242 16.73 -3.54 -5.44
N LEU A 243 16.28 -2.32 -5.72
CA LEU A 243 15.04 -1.80 -5.16
C LEU A 243 13.83 -2.66 -5.55
N SER A 244 13.71 -3.03 -6.83
CA SER A 244 12.70 -3.98 -7.31
C SER A 244 12.76 -5.33 -6.58
N LEU A 245 13.95 -5.89 -6.40
CA LEU A 245 14.16 -7.15 -5.69
C LEU A 245 13.72 -7.03 -4.23
N SER A 246 14.05 -5.94 -3.54
CA SER A 246 13.61 -5.70 -2.16
C SER A 246 12.10 -5.75 -2.01
N TRP A 247 11.34 -5.15 -2.94
CA TRP A 247 9.89 -5.24 -2.92
C TRP A 247 9.36 -6.66 -3.12
N TRP A 248 9.99 -7.45 -3.99
CA TRP A 248 9.64 -8.86 -4.15
C TRP A 248 9.98 -9.70 -2.91
N ILE A 249 11.08 -9.39 -2.22
CA ILE A 249 11.43 -10.05 -0.94
C ILE A 249 10.32 -9.80 0.08
N ILE A 250 9.81 -8.57 0.18
CA ILE A 250 8.69 -8.23 1.07
C ILE A 250 7.44 -9.03 0.69
N VAL A 251 7.06 -9.02 -0.60
CA VAL A 251 5.89 -9.75 -1.10
C VAL A 251 5.97 -11.23 -0.76
N VAL A 252 7.11 -11.87 -1.07
CA VAL A 252 7.31 -13.31 -0.83
C VAL A 252 7.29 -13.60 0.67
N ALA A 253 7.99 -12.82 1.49
CA ALA A 253 8.02 -13.02 2.94
C ALA A 253 6.65 -12.84 3.60
N GLN A 254 5.88 -11.83 3.19
CA GLN A 254 4.52 -11.61 3.68
C GLN A 254 3.57 -12.74 3.23
N PHE A 255 3.68 -13.19 1.98
CA PHE A 255 2.87 -14.30 1.49
C PHE A 255 3.22 -15.61 2.21
N VAL A 256 4.51 -15.89 2.44
CA VAL A 256 4.94 -17.04 3.26
C VAL A 256 4.37 -16.94 4.69
N TYR A 257 4.35 -15.75 5.28
CA TYR A 257 3.70 -15.55 6.58
C TYR A 257 2.21 -15.89 6.53
N ILE A 258 1.47 -15.46 5.50
CA ILE A 258 0.05 -15.81 5.32
C ILE A 258 -0.14 -17.34 5.25
N LEU A 259 0.73 -18.04 4.52
CA LEU A 259 0.66 -19.50 4.36
C LEU A 259 1.00 -20.28 5.63
N LYS A 260 1.85 -19.73 6.50
CA LYS A 260 2.40 -20.44 7.68
C LYS A 260 1.76 -20.05 9.01
N SER A 261 1.14 -18.87 9.09
CA SER A 261 0.59 -18.36 10.34
C SER A 261 -0.79 -18.95 10.63
N GLU A 262 -0.97 -19.52 11.82
CA GLU A 262 -2.29 -19.99 12.29
C GLU A 262 -3.34 -18.87 12.29
N ARG A 263 -2.92 -17.61 12.43
CA ARG A 263 -3.83 -16.44 12.39
C ARG A 263 -4.51 -16.24 11.04
N CYS A 264 -3.89 -16.69 9.94
CA CYS A 264 -4.41 -16.53 8.60
C CYS A 264 -5.12 -17.78 8.06
N LYS A 265 -5.18 -18.86 8.84
CA LYS A 265 -5.66 -20.17 8.40
C LYS A 265 -7.12 -20.17 7.92
N TYR A 266 -7.97 -19.37 8.56
CA TYR A 266 -9.40 -19.26 8.22
C TYR A 266 -9.71 -18.15 7.22
N THR A 267 -8.77 -17.21 7.02
CA THR A 267 -8.93 -16.08 6.09
C THR A 267 -8.27 -16.34 4.75
N TRP A 268 -7.32 -17.27 4.69
CA TRP A 268 -6.69 -17.77 3.47
C TRP A 268 -7.00 -19.27 3.25
N ALA A 269 -8.01 -19.54 2.42
CA ALA A 269 -8.41 -20.89 2.01
C ALA A 269 -7.72 -21.39 0.71
N GLY A 270 -6.68 -20.68 0.25
CA GLY A 270 -6.01 -20.96 -1.02
C GLY A 270 -6.60 -20.20 -2.23
N PHE A 271 -6.11 -20.53 -3.42
CA PHE A 271 -6.54 -19.89 -4.66
C PHE A 271 -7.99 -20.26 -5.02
N SER A 272 -8.76 -19.29 -5.49
CA SER A 272 -10.19 -19.47 -5.78
C SER A 272 -10.60 -18.81 -7.08
N LEU A 273 -11.37 -19.53 -7.91
CA LEU A 273 -11.97 -18.96 -9.13
C LEU A 273 -12.96 -17.83 -8.83
N LYS A 274 -13.48 -17.73 -7.60
CA LYS A 274 -14.30 -16.59 -7.14
C LYS A 274 -13.54 -15.25 -7.20
N ALA A 275 -12.20 -15.28 -7.28
CA ALA A 275 -11.40 -14.08 -7.47
C ALA A 275 -11.68 -13.39 -8.81
N PHE A 276 -12.14 -14.12 -9.84
CA PHE A 276 -12.43 -13.58 -11.17
C PHE A 276 -13.87 -13.07 -11.34
N SER A 277 -14.75 -13.27 -10.36
CA SER A 277 -16.13 -12.77 -10.42
C SER A 277 -16.24 -11.33 -9.91
N GLY A 278 -17.17 -10.56 -10.48
CA GLY A 278 -17.46 -9.18 -10.05
C GLY A 278 -16.31 -8.19 -10.25
N LEU A 279 -15.39 -8.46 -11.19
CA LEU A 279 -14.26 -7.58 -11.51
C LEU A 279 -14.70 -6.19 -12.00
N PRO A 280 -15.73 -6.03 -12.86
CA PRO A 280 -16.17 -4.71 -13.30
C PRO A 280 -16.67 -3.81 -12.16
N GLU A 281 -17.48 -4.35 -11.24
CA GLU A 281 -17.98 -3.61 -10.08
C GLU A 281 -16.83 -3.28 -9.12
N PHE A 282 -15.93 -4.24 -8.89
CA PHE A 282 -14.75 -4.04 -8.06
C PHE A 282 -13.82 -2.97 -8.64
N PHE A 283 -13.66 -2.95 -9.97
CA PHE A 283 -12.91 -1.91 -10.67
C PHE A 283 -13.56 -0.55 -10.52
N LYS A 284 -14.89 -0.43 -10.67
CA LYS A 284 -15.60 0.84 -10.48
C LYS A 284 -15.36 1.42 -9.08
N LEU A 285 -15.42 0.58 -8.05
CA LEU A 285 -15.12 0.99 -6.66
C LEU A 285 -13.66 1.42 -6.50
N SER A 286 -12.73 0.59 -6.98
CA SER A 286 -11.29 0.83 -6.88
C SER A 286 -10.85 2.09 -7.65
N ALA A 287 -11.43 2.33 -8.83
CA ALA A 287 -11.15 3.50 -9.65
C ALA A 287 -11.61 4.79 -8.96
N GLY A 288 -12.75 4.79 -8.27
CA GLY A 288 -13.21 5.94 -7.50
C GLY A 288 -12.21 6.34 -6.41
N SER A 289 -11.74 5.36 -5.63
CA SER A 289 -10.72 5.60 -4.60
C SER A 289 -9.37 6.03 -5.18
N ALA A 290 -8.98 5.47 -6.32
CA ALA A 290 -7.75 5.84 -7.02
C ALA A 290 -7.78 7.30 -7.51
N VAL A 291 -8.89 7.71 -8.14
CA VAL A 291 -9.09 9.10 -8.58
C VAL A 291 -9.02 10.06 -7.40
N MET A 292 -9.63 9.72 -6.26
CA MET A 292 -9.58 10.55 -5.05
C MET A 292 -8.14 10.81 -4.59
N LEU A 293 -7.32 9.76 -4.41
CA LEU A 293 -5.92 9.91 -3.99
C LEU A 293 -5.06 10.59 -5.05
N CYS A 294 -5.29 10.31 -6.34
CA CYS A 294 -4.57 10.99 -7.41
C CYS A 294 -4.88 12.50 -7.42
N LEU A 295 -6.15 12.89 -7.26
CA LEU A 295 -6.54 14.29 -7.17
C LEU A 295 -5.94 14.99 -5.96
N GLU A 296 -5.90 14.33 -4.80
CA GLU A 296 -5.26 14.85 -3.59
C GLU A 296 -3.77 15.15 -3.82
N ASN A 297 -3.04 14.18 -4.38
CA ASN A 297 -1.61 14.36 -4.66
C ASN A 297 -1.37 15.39 -5.78
N TRP A 298 -2.17 15.40 -6.85
CA TRP A 298 -2.00 16.40 -7.91
C TRP A 298 -2.34 17.80 -7.45
N TYR A 299 -3.38 17.95 -6.62
CA TYR A 299 -3.74 19.21 -6.01
C TYR A 299 -2.57 19.79 -5.19
N PHE A 300 -1.93 18.98 -4.34
CA PHE A 300 -0.77 19.43 -3.57
C PHE A 300 0.40 19.83 -4.47
N GLN A 301 0.68 19.08 -5.52
CA GLN A 301 1.80 19.36 -6.43
C GLN A 301 1.55 20.66 -7.21
N ILE A 302 0.30 20.92 -7.60
CA ILE A 302 -0.10 22.20 -8.21
C ILE A 302 0.08 23.35 -7.21
N LEU A 303 -0.32 23.17 -5.94
CA LEU A 303 -0.11 24.20 -4.91
C LEU A 303 1.38 24.53 -4.71
N VAL A 304 2.24 23.52 -4.65
CA VAL A 304 3.69 23.70 -4.54
C VAL A 304 4.24 24.47 -5.76
N LEU A 305 3.80 24.11 -6.97
CA LEU A 305 4.20 24.83 -8.19
C LEU A 305 3.72 26.29 -8.17
N LEU A 306 2.46 26.54 -7.79
CA LEU A 306 1.91 27.88 -7.71
C LEU A 306 2.64 28.71 -6.63
N ALA A 307 2.94 28.14 -5.47
CA ALA A 307 3.70 28.81 -4.42
C ALA A 307 5.11 29.18 -4.88
N GLY A 308 5.74 28.34 -5.71
CA GLY A 308 7.01 28.65 -6.35
C GLY A 308 6.96 29.81 -7.37
N LEU A 309 5.76 30.25 -7.77
CA LEU A 309 5.55 31.37 -8.70
C LEU A 309 5.10 32.67 -8.00
N VAL A 310 4.87 32.65 -6.68
CA VAL A 310 4.45 33.82 -5.88
C VAL A 310 5.66 34.66 -5.47
N ASP A 311 5.43 35.93 -5.14
CA ASP A 311 6.43 36.81 -4.54
C ASP A 311 7.00 36.21 -3.24
N ASN A 312 8.33 36.09 -3.16
CA ASN A 312 9.06 35.37 -2.09
C ASN A 312 8.75 33.86 -2.05
N PRO A 313 9.10 33.11 -3.11
CA PRO A 313 8.75 31.69 -3.25
C PRO A 313 9.32 30.83 -2.12
N GLU A 314 10.49 31.19 -1.57
CA GLU A 314 11.09 30.49 -0.43
C GLU A 314 10.15 30.47 0.78
N LEU A 315 9.59 31.63 1.16
CA LEU A 315 8.71 31.75 2.32
C LEU A 315 7.35 31.08 2.08
N ALA A 316 6.83 31.14 0.84
CA ALA A 316 5.59 30.48 0.46
C ALA A 316 5.75 28.94 0.50
N LEU A 317 6.85 28.41 -0.04
CA LEU A 317 7.16 26.98 -0.02
C LEU A 317 7.44 26.49 1.40
N ASP A 318 8.16 27.27 2.21
CA ASP A 318 8.40 26.97 3.62
C ASP A 318 7.08 26.85 4.39
N SER A 319 6.13 27.76 4.14
CA SER A 319 4.81 27.73 4.79
C SER A 319 3.99 26.49 4.42
N LEU A 320 4.12 25.98 3.19
CA LEU A 320 3.48 24.73 2.75
C LEU A 320 4.15 23.48 3.33
N SER A 321 5.42 23.57 3.71
CA SER A 321 6.17 22.44 4.28
C SER A 321 5.88 22.20 5.77
N ILE A 322 5.35 23.20 6.48
CA ILE A 322 4.94 23.12 7.88
C ILE A 322 3.46 22.71 7.91
N TRP A 323 3.20 21.40 7.81
CA TRP A 323 1.88 20.80 7.93
C TRP A 323 1.84 19.83 9.12
#